data_AF-A0A7W1HDA9-F1
#
_entry.id   AF-A0A7W1HDA9-F1
#
_cell.length_a   1.000
_cell.length_b   1.000
_cell.length_c   1.000
_cell.angle_alpha   90.00
_cell.angle_beta   90.00
_cell.angle_gamma   90.00
#
_symmetry.space_group_name_H-M   'P 1'
#
loop_
_entity.id
_entity.type
_entity.pdbx_description
1 polymer ?
#
loop_
_entity_poly.entity_id
_entity_poly.type
_entity_poly.pdbx_seq_one_letter_code
_entity_poly.pdbx_strand_id
1 'polypeptide(L)'
;GLEYFVDVMVEVSMQERDGEITRVFQVVKSNSPAFEVGFEMTGNIGFKDFLEHMKAEQALELAFDKPAKSEIPEFIEDKTPISIAPQMMTIDDLIKKAEVNGFKQADIVTGAKVYHNQPNIYHLKAEQIADLDLRMSARIAKTNAQPSAEVRNIKRARTA
;
A
#
# COMPACT_ATOMS: atom_id res chain seq x y z
N GLY A 1 32.34 12.14 5.06
CA GLY A 1 32.37 12.36 3.60
C GLY A 1 30.95 12.61 3.14
N LEU A 2 30.74 13.40 2.11
CA LEU A 2 29.43 13.46 1.45
C LEU A 2 29.28 12.16 0.65
N GLU A 3 28.45 11.25 1.15
CA GLU A 3 28.02 10.07 0.40
C GLU A 3 27.16 10.57 -0.75
N TYR A 4 27.66 10.43 -1.98
CA TYR A 4 26.87 10.74 -3.17
C TYR A 4 25.92 9.57 -3.41
N PHE A 5 24.68 9.72 -2.97
CA PHE A 5 23.62 8.76 -3.28
C PHE A 5 23.22 8.93 -4.75
N VAL A 6 23.23 7.83 -5.50
CA VAL A 6 22.66 7.77 -6.84
C VAL A 6 21.14 7.54 -6.70
N ASP A 7 20.36 8.52 -7.14
CA ASP A 7 18.89 8.49 -7.19
C ASP A 7 18.45 8.46 -8.66
N VAL A 8 17.80 7.37 -9.05
CA VAL A 8 17.28 7.15 -10.42
C VAL A 8 15.84 6.68 -10.29
N MET A 9 14.92 7.45 -10.87
CA MET A 9 13.50 7.10 -10.97
C MET A 9 13.20 6.62 -12.38
N VAL A 10 12.57 5.46 -12.47
CA VAL A 10 12.25 4.79 -13.73
C VAL A 10 10.74 4.57 -13.82
N GLU A 11 10.16 5.00 -14.94
CA GLU A 11 8.80 4.65 -15.32
C GLU A 11 8.83 3.36 -16.15
N VAL A 12 7.89 2.45 -15.86
CA VAL A 12 7.82 1.16 -16.53
C VAL A 12 6.51 1.05 -17.29
N SER A 13 6.60 0.88 -18.60
CA SER A 13 5.46 0.74 -19.50
C SER A 13 5.57 -0.52 -20.36
N MET A 14 4.45 -1.00 -20.88
CA MET A 14 4.42 -2.01 -21.95
C MET A 14 4.12 -1.28 -23.26
N GLN A 15 4.96 -1.47 -24.26
CA GLN A 15 4.84 -0.82 -25.57
C GLN A 15 4.91 -1.88 -26.67
N GLU A 16 4.08 -1.73 -27.71
CA GLU A 16 4.24 -2.51 -28.93
C GLU A 16 5.37 -1.88 -29.77
N ARG A 17 6.46 -2.62 -29.97
CA ARG A 17 7.59 -2.24 -30.81
C ARG A 17 7.87 -3.38 -31.77
N ASP A 18 7.93 -3.08 -33.07
CA ASP A 18 8.17 -4.08 -34.13
C ASP A 18 7.20 -5.28 -34.11
N GLY A 19 5.96 -5.07 -33.66
CA GLY A 19 4.94 -6.11 -33.55
C GLY A 19 5.07 -7.01 -32.31
N GLU A 20 6.03 -6.72 -31.41
CA GLU A 20 6.20 -7.40 -30.14
C GLU A 20 5.87 -6.49 -28.96
N ILE A 21 5.17 -7.04 -27.97
CA ILE A 21 4.90 -6.33 -26.72
C ILE A 21 6.16 -6.35 -25.87
N THR A 22 6.81 -5.20 -25.74
CA THR A 22 8.09 -5.01 -25.05
C THR A 22 7.89 -4.18 -23.78
N ARG A 23 8.52 -4.61 -22.69
CA ARG A 23 8.59 -3.80 -21.46
C ARG A 23 9.68 -2.74 -21.61
N VAL A 24 9.33 -1.49 -21.38
CA VAL A 24 10.22 -0.33 -21.51
C VAL A 24 10.39 0.32 -20.15
N PHE A 25 11.64 0.51 -19.76
CA PHE A 25 12.09 1.15 -18.53
C PHE A 25 12.69 2.50 -18.91
N GLN A 26 11.97 3.58 -18.66
CA GLN A 26 12.38 4.93 -19.05
C GLN A 26 12.80 5.74 -17.81
N VAL A 27 13.99 6.32 -17.86
CA VAL A 27 14.47 7.21 -16.79
C VAL A 27 13.70 8.53 -16.84
N VAL A 28 12.99 8.85 -15.77
CA VAL A 28 12.16 10.06 -15.67
C VAL A 28 12.74 11.11 -14.70
N LYS A 29 13.64 10.69 -13.81
CA LYS A 29 14.42 11.57 -12.93
C LYS A 29 15.74 10.88 -12.61
N SER A 30 16.84 11.61 -12.65
CA SER A 30 18.15 11.08 -12.27
C SER A 30 19.07 12.20 -11.79
N ASN A 31 19.91 11.90 -10.81
CA ASN A 31 21.07 12.73 -10.44
C ASN A 31 22.41 12.12 -10.91
N SER A 32 22.36 10.99 -11.61
CA SER A 32 23.54 10.27 -12.09
C SER A 32 23.76 10.57 -13.57
N PRO A 33 25.00 10.92 -13.98
CA PRO A 33 25.33 11.12 -15.38
C PRO A 33 25.24 9.81 -16.19
N ALA A 34 25.30 8.64 -15.54
CA ALA A 34 25.16 7.35 -16.23
C ALA A 34 23.71 7.04 -16.65
N PHE A 35 22.74 7.81 -16.17
CA PHE A 35 21.32 7.61 -16.48
C PHE A 35 20.70 8.96 -16.81
N GLU A 36 20.80 9.37 -18.07
CA GLU A 36 20.15 10.59 -18.54
C GLU A 36 18.63 10.45 -18.54
N VAL A 37 17.92 11.54 -18.27
CA VAL A 37 16.45 11.56 -18.38
C VAL A 37 16.06 11.28 -19.83
N GLY A 38 15.17 10.32 -20.04
CA GLY A 38 14.80 9.81 -21.36
C GLY A 38 15.60 8.59 -21.80
N PHE A 39 16.64 8.18 -21.07
CA PHE A 39 17.31 6.89 -21.31
C PHE A 39 16.31 5.74 -21.15
N GLU A 40 16.34 4.79 -22.08
CA GLU A 40 15.45 3.64 -22.11
C GLU A 40 16.22 2.34 -22.07
N MET A 41 15.73 1.39 -21.29
CA MET A 41 16.12 -0.01 -21.34
C MET A 41 14.90 -0.86 -21.69
N THR A 42 15.07 -1.89 -22.51
CA THR A 42 13.96 -2.72 -22.98
C THR A 42 14.19 -4.20 -22.67
N GLY A 43 13.11 -4.95 -22.50
CA GLY A 43 13.16 -6.38 -22.20
C GLY A 43 12.99 -6.69 -20.72
N ASN A 44 13.63 -7.76 -20.24
CA ASN A 44 13.51 -8.22 -18.86
C ASN A 44 14.57 -7.58 -17.94
N ILE A 45 14.46 -6.27 -17.74
CA ILE A 45 15.41 -5.48 -16.95
C ILE A 45 15.15 -5.67 -15.46
N GLY A 46 16.21 -5.94 -14.71
CA GLY A 46 16.25 -5.98 -13.25
C GLY A 46 17.33 -5.06 -12.68
N PHE A 47 17.44 -5.02 -11.35
CA PHE A 47 18.38 -4.13 -10.64
C PHE A 47 19.85 -4.34 -11.06
N LYS A 48 20.22 -5.60 -11.38
CA LYS A 48 21.57 -5.96 -11.80
C LYS A 48 21.98 -5.24 -13.09
N ASP A 49 21.07 -5.07 -14.04
CA ASP A 49 21.36 -4.44 -15.32
C ASP A 49 21.71 -2.95 -15.15
N PHE A 50 21.06 -2.27 -14.20
CA PHE A 50 21.42 -0.89 -13.82
C PHE A 50 22.84 -0.82 -13.23
N LEU A 51 23.21 -1.77 -12.37
CA LEU A 51 24.56 -1.82 -11.81
C LEU A 51 25.62 -2.10 -12.87
N GLU A 52 25.33 -2.98 -13.84
CA GLU A 52 26.22 -3.27 -14.96
C GLU A 52 26.39 -2.06 -15.88
N HIS A 53 25.31 -1.36 -16.18
CA HIS A 53 25.36 -0.11 -16.96
C HIS A 53 26.22 0.97 -16.27
N MET A 54 26.03 1.16 -14.96
CA MET A 54 26.87 2.10 -14.18
C MET A 54 28.36 1.74 -14.23
N LYS A 55 28.70 0.45 -14.14
CA LYS A 55 30.10 -0.01 -14.23
C LYS A 55 30.71 0.21 -15.61
N ALA A 56 29.89 0.16 -16.66
CA ALA A 56 30.35 0.36 -18.02
C ALA A 56 30.61 1.84 -18.34
N GLU A 57 29.71 2.74 -17.91
CA GLU A 57 29.84 4.18 -18.20
C GLU A 57 30.79 4.92 -17.25
N GLN A 58 30.80 4.54 -15.98
CA GLN A 58 31.73 5.09 -15.00
C GLN A 58 32.88 4.10 -14.86
N ALA A 59 33.98 4.35 -15.57
CA ALA A 59 35.31 3.80 -15.23
C ALA A 59 35.84 4.34 -13.88
N LEU A 60 34.95 4.73 -12.98
CA LEU A 60 35.23 4.94 -11.58
C LEU A 60 35.31 3.54 -10.97
N GLU A 61 36.42 3.24 -10.30
CA GLU A 61 36.49 2.15 -9.34
C GLU A 61 35.47 2.42 -8.22
N LEU A 62 34.19 2.18 -8.50
CA LEU A 62 33.20 1.93 -7.48
C LEU A 62 33.70 0.63 -6.85
N ALA A 63 34.40 0.76 -5.72
CA ALA A 63 34.66 -0.32 -4.80
C ALA A 63 33.31 -0.80 -4.27
N PHE A 64 32.58 -1.51 -5.12
CA PHE A 64 31.48 -2.33 -4.71
C PHE A 64 32.13 -3.41 -3.87
N ASP A 65 32.08 -3.23 -2.54
CA ASP A 65 32.24 -4.34 -1.64
C ASP A 65 31.43 -5.49 -2.23
N LYS A 66 32.12 -6.59 -2.49
CA LYS A 66 31.56 -7.79 -3.11
C LYS A 66 30.19 -7.99 -2.48
N PRO A 67 29.08 -7.95 -3.26
CA PRO A 67 27.75 -7.98 -2.68
C PRO A 67 27.72 -9.14 -1.71
N ALA A 68 27.44 -8.84 -0.43
CA ALA A 68 27.32 -9.86 0.59
C ALA A 68 26.45 -10.94 -0.02
N LYS A 69 26.95 -12.19 -0.04
CA LYS A 69 26.28 -13.31 -0.71
C LYS A 69 24.81 -13.20 -0.35
N SER A 70 23.98 -13.00 -1.36
CA SER A 70 22.55 -12.92 -1.18
C SER A 70 22.12 -14.26 -0.61
N GLU A 71 21.93 -14.32 0.70
CA GLU A 71 21.24 -15.40 1.40
C GLU A 71 19.74 -15.28 1.09
N ILE A 72 19.39 -15.24 -0.19
CA ILE A 72 18.05 -15.61 -0.61
C ILE A 72 18.16 -17.12 -0.77
N PRO A 73 17.60 -17.91 0.16
CA PRO A 73 17.63 -19.35 0.01
C PRO A 73 16.96 -19.72 -1.31
N GLU A 74 17.69 -20.44 -2.17
CA GLU A 74 17.15 -21.03 -3.41
C GLU A 74 16.07 -22.11 -3.09
N PHE A 75 15.93 -22.44 -1.80
CA PHE A 75 14.89 -23.26 -1.24
C PHE A 75 14.09 -22.46 -0.22
N ILE A 76 12.77 -22.40 -0.40
CA ILE A 76 11.86 -22.12 0.71
C ILE A 76 12.08 -23.26 1.71
N GLU A 77 12.89 -23.05 2.74
CA GLU A 77 12.85 -23.89 3.93
C GLU A 77 11.40 -23.85 4.41
N ASP A 78 10.80 -25.03 4.58
CA ASP A 78 9.49 -25.19 5.20
C ASP A 78 9.52 -24.44 6.52
N LYS A 79 8.85 -23.28 6.51
CA LYS A 79 8.87 -22.32 7.59
C LYS A 79 8.61 -23.07 8.89
N THR A 80 9.51 -22.84 9.85
CA THR A 80 9.21 -22.84 11.27
C THR A 80 7.75 -22.44 11.49
N PRO A 81 6.99 -23.13 12.36
CA PRO A 81 5.57 -22.83 12.54
C PRO A 81 5.45 -21.34 12.82
N ILE A 82 4.77 -20.66 11.91
CA ILE A 82 4.44 -19.25 12.00
C ILE A 82 3.93 -19.06 13.43
N SER A 83 4.72 -18.37 14.26
CA SER A 83 4.20 -17.86 15.52
C SER A 83 3.02 -17.00 15.12
N ILE A 84 1.82 -17.51 15.39
CA ILE A 84 0.57 -16.82 15.11
C ILE A 84 0.59 -15.59 16.00
N ALA A 85 1.20 -14.52 15.50
CA ALA A 85 0.98 -13.20 16.06
C ALA A 85 -0.54 -13.03 16.11
N PRO A 86 -1.10 -12.60 17.24
CA PRO A 86 -2.54 -12.42 17.37
C PRO A 86 -3.02 -11.60 16.17
N GLN A 87 -4.01 -12.12 15.44
CA GLN A 87 -4.58 -11.46 14.26
C GLN A 87 -5.10 -10.09 14.69
N MET A 88 -4.26 -9.07 14.55
CA MET A 88 -4.65 -7.69 14.77
C MET A 88 -5.53 -7.32 13.59
N MET A 89 -6.71 -6.81 13.90
CA MET A 89 -7.68 -6.40 12.90
C MET A 89 -7.04 -5.40 11.93
N THR A 90 -7.05 -5.71 10.64
CA THR A 90 -6.45 -4.84 9.61
C THR A 90 -7.44 -3.77 9.16
N ILE A 91 -6.95 -2.74 8.45
CA ILE A 91 -7.82 -1.71 7.90
C ILE A 91 -8.79 -2.27 6.85
N ASP A 92 -8.36 -3.27 6.08
CA ASP A 92 -9.20 -3.94 5.09
C ASP A 92 -10.31 -4.76 5.76
N ASP A 93 -10.02 -5.38 6.90
CA ASP A 93 -11.03 -6.07 7.71
C ASP A 93 -12.05 -5.09 8.31
N LEU A 94 -11.59 -3.90 8.73
CA LEU A 94 -12.46 -2.83 9.22
C LEU A 94 -13.39 -2.31 8.10
N ILE A 95 -12.86 -2.13 6.88
CA ILE A 95 -13.65 -1.72 5.71
C ILE A 95 -14.69 -2.77 5.37
N LYS A 96 -14.30 -4.04 5.27
CA LYS A 96 -15.24 -5.15 5.00
C LYS A 96 -16.34 -5.23 6.07
N LYS A 97 -15.98 -5.11 7.35
CA LYS A 97 -16.94 -5.11 8.46
C LYS A 97 -17.90 -3.91 8.37
N ALA A 98 -17.42 -2.74 7.99
CA ALA A 98 -18.24 -1.56 7.77
C ALA A 98 -19.26 -1.77 6.63
N GLU A 99 -18.81 -2.28 5.48
CA GLU A 99 -19.65 -2.51 4.30
C GLU A 99 -20.76 -3.52 4.58
N VAL A 100 -20.45 -4.62 5.28
CA VAL A 100 -21.45 -5.63 5.70
C VAL A 100 -22.55 -5.02 6.58
N ASN A 101 -22.22 -3.99 7.36
CA ASN A 101 -23.15 -3.30 8.24
C ASN A 101 -23.74 -2.02 7.63
N GLY A 102 -23.56 -1.80 6.32
CA GLY A 102 -24.13 -0.67 5.58
C GLY A 102 -23.40 0.67 5.75
N PHE A 103 -22.19 0.67 6.32
CA PHE A 103 -21.33 1.84 6.42
C PHE A 103 -20.42 1.94 5.19
N LYS A 104 -20.09 3.16 4.78
CA LYS A 104 -19.16 3.40 3.65
C LYS A 104 -17.75 3.61 4.17
N GLN A 105 -16.76 3.36 3.31
CA GLN A 105 -15.36 3.70 3.60
C GLN A 105 -15.18 5.18 4.02
N ALA A 106 -15.98 6.10 3.45
CA ALA A 106 -15.99 7.51 3.83
C ALA A 106 -16.33 7.74 5.31
N ASP A 107 -17.13 6.89 5.94
CA ASP A 107 -17.45 6.97 7.37
C ASP A 107 -16.23 6.62 8.23
N ILE A 108 -15.40 5.66 7.78
CA ILE A 108 -14.14 5.30 8.43
C ILE A 108 -13.12 6.44 8.28
N VAL A 109 -13.00 7.01 7.08
CA VAL A 109 -12.11 8.17 6.83
C VAL A 109 -12.51 9.35 7.72
N THR A 110 -13.80 9.61 7.86
CA THR A 110 -14.32 10.65 8.75
C THR A 110 -13.98 10.35 10.20
N GLY A 111 -14.15 9.11 10.66
CA GLY A 111 -13.75 8.67 11.99
C GLY A 111 -12.25 8.84 12.26
N ALA A 112 -11.40 8.41 11.32
CA ALA A 112 -9.95 8.53 11.40
C ALA A 112 -9.48 9.99 11.51
N LYS A 113 -10.10 10.89 10.71
CA LYS A 113 -9.82 12.32 10.78
C LYS A 113 -10.25 12.93 12.11
N VAL A 114 -11.43 12.57 12.62
CA VAL A 114 -11.99 13.16 13.85
C VAL A 114 -11.26 12.68 15.10
N TYR A 115 -10.96 11.39 15.21
CA TYR A 115 -10.45 10.80 16.46
C TYR A 115 -8.93 10.66 16.50
N HIS A 116 -8.27 10.59 15.34
CA HIS A 116 -6.83 10.34 15.26
C HIS A 116 -6.09 11.39 14.43
N ASN A 117 -6.79 12.43 13.94
CA ASN A 117 -6.26 13.46 13.05
C ASN A 117 -5.50 12.87 11.84
N GLN A 118 -5.93 11.68 11.39
CA GLN A 118 -5.32 10.94 10.28
C GLN A 118 -6.29 10.95 9.09
N PRO A 119 -6.06 11.79 8.07
CA PRO A 119 -6.92 11.84 6.89
C PRO A 119 -6.74 10.61 6.00
N ASN A 120 -5.59 9.94 6.08
CA ASN A 120 -5.32 8.72 5.32
C ASN A 120 -5.45 7.49 6.22
N ILE A 121 -6.49 6.70 5.98
CA ILE A 121 -6.80 5.49 6.76
C ILE A 121 -5.74 4.39 6.62
N TYR A 122 -4.92 4.39 5.57
CA TYR A 122 -3.86 3.41 5.38
C TYR A 122 -2.62 3.67 6.24
N HIS A 123 -2.53 4.83 6.90
CA HIS A 123 -1.47 5.15 7.86
C HIS A 123 -1.89 4.96 9.33
N LEU A 124 -3.05 4.36 9.57
CA LEU A 124 -3.51 4.06 10.92
C LEU A 124 -2.66 2.95 11.55
N LYS A 125 -2.25 3.19 12.79
CA LYS A 125 -1.62 2.16 13.62
C LYS A 125 -2.65 1.15 14.09
N ALA A 126 -2.22 -0.07 14.44
CA ALA A 126 -3.11 -1.13 14.91
C ALA A 126 -4.02 -0.70 16.08
N GLU A 127 -3.49 0.08 17.02
CA GLU A 127 -4.25 0.64 18.16
C GLU A 127 -5.39 1.57 17.71
N GLN A 128 -5.16 2.36 16.66
CA GLN A 128 -6.14 3.29 16.11
C GLN A 128 -7.22 2.54 15.32
N ILE A 129 -6.84 1.46 14.64
CA ILE A 129 -7.80 0.58 13.96
C ILE A 129 -8.73 -0.09 14.99
N ALA A 130 -8.19 -0.55 16.11
CA ALA A 130 -8.99 -1.15 17.19
C ALA A 130 -9.96 -0.14 17.85
N ASP A 131 -9.52 1.11 18.10
CA ASP A 131 -10.41 2.16 18.63
C ASP A 131 -11.54 2.50 17.65
N LEU A 132 -11.23 2.61 16.35
CA LEU A 132 -12.23 2.84 15.31
C LEU A 132 -13.20 1.65 15.19
N ASP A 133 -12.74 0.41 15.33
CA ASP A 133 -13.60 -0.77 15.34
C ASP A 133 -14.59 -0.73 16.51
N LEU A 134 -14.12 -0.43 17.71
CA LEU A 134 -14.97 -0.36 18.90
C LEU A 134 -16.06 0.71 18.74
N ARG A 135 -15.71 1.87 18.20
CA ARG A 135 -16.66 2.96 17.90
C ARG A 135 -17.66 2.56 16.81
N MET A 136 -17.19 1.90 15.76
CA MET A 136 -18.04 1.42 14.69
C MET A 136 -19.02 0.36 15.22
N SER A 137 -18.55 -0.63 15.97
CA SER A 137 -19.38 -1.63 16.63
C SER A 137 -20.41 -1.01 17.57
N ALA A 138 -20.04 0.01 18.35
CA ALA A 138 -20.98 0.75 19.18
C ALA A 138 -22.06 1.48 18.35
N ARG A 139 -21.67 2.05 17.20
CA ARG A 139 -22.59 2.72 16.27
C ARG A 139 -23.53 1.72 15.58
N ILE A 140 -23.02 0.57 15.15
CA ILE A 140 -23.80 -0.54 14.61
C ILE A 140 -24.83 -1.01 15.64
N ALA A 141 -24.41 -1.24 16.89
CA ALA A 141 -25.31 -1.66 17.97
C ALA A 141 -26.43 -0.63 18.20
N LYS A 142 -26.12 0.67 18.15
CA LYS A 142 -27.11 1.74 18.29
C LYS A 142 -28.11 1.77 17.11
N THR A 143 -27.63 1.61 15.87
CA THR A 143 -28.48 1.56 14.68
C THR A 143 -29.38 0.32 14.68
N ASN A 144 -28.85 -0.84 15.05
CA ASN A 144 -29.61 -2.10 15.13
C ASN A 144 -30.61 -2.14 16.28
N ALA A 145 -30.41 -1.33 17.33
CA ALA A 145 -31.36 -1.21 18.44
C ALA A 145 -32.57 -0.29 18.12
N GLN A 146 -32.55 0.48 17.02
CA GLN A 146 -33.60 1.43 16.68
C GLN A 146 -34.78 0.97 15.78
N PRO A 147 -34.93 -0.28 15.29
CA PRO A 147 -36.08 -0.61 14.43
C PRO A 147 -37.41 -0.83 15.19
N SER A 148 -37.60 -0.31 16.42
CA SER A 148 -38.82 -0.58 17.21
C SER A 148 -39.46 0.63 17.94
N ALA A 149 -39.25 1.87 17.48
CA ALA A 149 -39.84 3.05 18.13
C ALA A 149 -40.82 3.89 17.28
N GLU A 150 -41.05 3.59 15.99
CA GLU A 150 -41.76 4.53 15.09
C GLU A 150 -43.15 4.09 14.59
N VAL A 151 -43.73 3.00 15.10
CA VAL A 151 -45.07 2.54 14.64
C VAL A 151 -46.22 2.87 15.61
N ARG A 152 -45.98 3.52 16.77
CA ARG A 152 -47.04 3.74 17.77
C ARG A 152 -47.84 5.05 17.66
N ASN A 153 -47.54 5.98 16.74
CA ASN A 153 -48.13 7.32 16.79
C ASN A 153 -49.08 7.73 15.65
N ILE A 154 -49.58 6.81 14.81
CA ILE A 154 -50.45 7.17 13.66
C ILE A 154 -51.90 6.65 13.77
N LYS A 155 -52.38 6.22 14.94
CA LYS A 155 -53.79 5.74 15.09
C LYS A 155 -54.57 6.38 16.24
N ARG A 156 -54.38 7.68 16.53
CA ARG A 156 -55.27 8.45 17.43
C ARG A 156 -55.88 9.72 16.83
N ALA A 157 -55.80 9.92 15.52
CA ALA A 157 -56.43 11.06 14.86
C ALA A 157 -57.23 10.59 13.63
N ARG A 158 -58.40 10.00 13.86
CA ARG A 158 -59.55 9.96 12.92
C ARG A 158 -60.75 9.29 13.60
N THR A 159 -61.32 10.02 14.56
CA THR A 159 -62.72 9.89 14.95
C THR A 159 -63.15 11.24 15.51
N ALA A 160 -63.74 12.07 14.65
CA ALA A 160 -64.66 13.15 14.95
C ALA A 160 -65.34 13.54 13.64
#